data_AF-A0A7L0DK69-F1
#
_entry.id   AF-A0A7L0DK69-F1
#
_cell.length_a   1.000
_cell.length_b   1.000
_cell.length_c   1.000
_cell.angle_alpha   90.00
_cell.angle_beta   90.00
_cell.angle_gamma   90.00
#
_symmetry.space_group_name_H-M   'P 1'
#
loop_
_entity.id
_entity.type
_entity.pdbx_description
1 polymer ?
#
loop_
_entity_poly.entity_id
_entity_poly.type
_entity_poly.pdbx_seq_one_letter_code
_entity_poly.pdbx_strand_id
1 'polypeptide(L)'
;MDTARLITAFGTDDTVQFFKGQRFSKSLFLMRYRDSPDSTGPKIFFTYDLRLDNFAVPVEETKYACTFIPLPMVKQKHHIYKVNLQAVSLGK
;
A
#
# COMPACT_ATOMS: atom_id res chain seq x y z
N MET A 1 -0.21 6.36 -16.87
CA MET A 1 -0.14 4.88 -16.76
C MET A 1 -1.52 4.39 -16.43
N ASP A 2 -2.02 3.40 -17.18
CA ASP A 2 -3.37 2.86 -16.99
C ASP A 2 -3.32 1.53 -16.23
N THR A 3 -4.38 1.21 -15.50
CA THR A 3 -4.52 -0.04 -14.74
C THR A 3 -5.23 -1.09 -15.59
N ALA A 4 -4.66 -2.29 -15.67
CA ALA A 4 -5.32 -3.42 -16.31
C ALA A 4 -6.07 -4.26 -15.27
N ARG A 5 -7.25 -4.76 -15.65
CA ARG A 5 -8.04 -5.68 -14.81
C ARG A 5 -7.76 -7.12 -15.22
N LEU A 6 -7.02 -7.86 -14.39
CA LEU A 6 -6.80 -9.30 -14.58
C LEU A 6 -7.99 -10.08 -14.03
N ILE A 7 -8.59 -10.93 -14.85
CA ILE A 7 -9.62 -11.88 -14.45
C ILE A 7 -8.97 -13.27 -14.44
N THR A 8 -9.03 -13.94 -13.30
CA THR A 8 -8.48 -15.28 -13.10
C THR A 8 -9.59 -16.22 -12.67
N ALA A 9 -9.49 -17.48 -13.11
CA ALA A 9 -10.34 -18.57 -12.70
C ALA A 9 -9.47 -19.81 -12.49
N PHE A 10 -9.86 -20.69 -11.58
CA PHE A 10 -9.29 -22.03 -11.49
C PHE A 10 -10.43 -23.06 -11.54
N GLY A 11 -10.15 -24.23 -12.12
CA GLY A 11 -11.04 -25.39 -12.07
C GLY A 11 -10.51 -26.44 -11.09
N THR A 12 -11.39 -27.30 -10.60
CA THR A 12 -11.04 -28.45 -9.74
C THR A 12 -10.96 -29.76 -10.52
N ASP A 13 -11.29 -29.74 -11.80
CA ASP A 13 -11.27 -30.87 -12.72
C ASP A 13 -10.88 -30.40 -14.15
N ASP A 14 -10.81 -31.34 -15.09
CA ASP A 14 -10.45 -31.08 -16.50
C ASP A 14 -11.61 -30.48 -17.32
N THR A 15 -12.71 -30.09 -16.68
CA THR A 15 -13.87 -29.52 -17.38
C THR A 15 -13.81 -27.99 -17.38
N VAL A 16 -14.03 -27.40 -18.56
CA VAL A 16 -14.12 -25.93 -18.69
C VAL A 16 -15.54 -25.49 -18.35
N GLN A 17 -15.86 -25.48 -17.06
CA GLN A 17 -17.17 -25.04 -16.57
C GLN A 17 -17.11 -23.68 -15.88
N PHE A 18 -18.26 -22.98 -15.92
CA PHE A 18 -18.44 -21.70 -15.25
C PHE A 18 -18.73 -21.95 -13.76
N PHE A 19 -17.68 -22.07 -12.94
CA PHE A 19 -17.86 -22.25 -11.49
C PHE A 19 -18.02 -20.92 -10.75
N LYS A 20 -19.15 -20.73 -10.08
CA LYS A 20 -19.42 -19.56 -9.22
C LYS A 20 -18.55 -19.65 -7.96
N GLY A 21 -17.74 -18.63 -7.68
CA GLY A 21 -16.85 -18.57 -6.50
C GLY A 21 -15.38 -18.92 -6.76
N GLN A 22 -15.04 -19.46 -7.93
CA GLN A 22 -13.64 -19.77 -8.32
C GLN A 22 -13.07 -18.74 -9.30
N ARG A 23 -13.70 -17.57 -9.39
CA ARG A 23 -13.26 -16.44 -10.22
C ARG A 23 -12.90 -15.25 -9.36
N PHE A 24 -11.78 -14.63 -9.68
CA PHE A 24 -11.28 -13.46 -9.00
C PHE A 24 -10.83 -12.42 -10.01
N SER A 25 -10.96 -11.16 -9.61
CA SER A 25 -10.53 -10.02 -10.40
C SER A 25 -9.51 -9.24 -9.59
N LYS A 26 -8.39 -8.88 -10.20
CA LYS A 26 -7.37 -8.04 -9.57
C LYS A 26 -6.89 -6.97 -10.54
N SER A 27 -6.94 -5.72 -10.10
CA SER A 27 -6.34 -4.61 -10.85
C SER A 27 -4.83 -4.63 -10.65
N LEU A 28 -4.09 -4.53 -11.75
CA LEU A 28 -2.63 -4.53 -11.75
C LEU A 28 -2.08 -3.61 -12.84
N PHE A 29 -0.88 -3.10 -12.60
CA PHE A 29 -0.13 -2.35 -13.59
C PHE A 29 0.69 -3.35 -14.42
N LEU A 30 0.31 -3.58 -15.68
CA LEU A 30 1.04 -4.49 -16.59
C LEU A 30 2.38 -3.91 -17.00
N MET A 31 2.39 -2.62 -17.32
CA MET A 31 3.60 -1.89 -17.65
C MET A 31 4.17 -1.29 -16.38
N ARG A 32 4.97 -2.05 -15.63
CA ARG A 32 5.75 -1.48 -14.52
C ARG A 32 7.03 -0.89 -15.07
N TYR A 33 7.25 0.40 -14.85
CA TYR A 33 8.57 0.99 -14.97
C TYR A 33 9.46 0.28 -13.94
N ARG A 34 10.48 -0.42 -14.43
CA ARG A 34 11.52 -0.98 -13.58
C ARG A 34 12.63 0.06 -13.55
N ASP A 35 12.83 0.69 -12.40
CA ASP A 35 14.04 1.47 -12.16
C ASP A 35 15.27 0.60 -12.44
N SER A 36 16.36 1.22 -12.88
CA SER A 36 17.63 0.49 -13.04
C SER A 36 18.00 -0.20 -11.72
N PRO A 37 18.56 -1.43 -11.76
CA PRO A 37 18.97 -2.13 -10.54
C PRO A 37 19.99 -1.34 -9.71
N ASP A 38 20.67 -0.36 -10.32
CA ASP A 38 21.65 0.54 -9.71
C ASP A 38 21.03 1.78 -9.04
N SER A 39 19.72 1.98 -9.14
CA SER A 39 18.99 2.98 -8.34
C SER A 39 18.80 2.46 -6.91
N THR A 40 19.88 2.02 -6.28
CA THR A 40 19.91 1.84 -4.83
C THR A 40 19.73 3.22 -4.22
N GLY A 41 18.74 3.37 -3.34
CA GLY A 41 18.51 4.60 -2.60
C GLY A 41 19.77 5.12 -1.88
N PRO A 42 19.69 6.31 -1.26
CA PRO A 42 20.85 6.91 -0.59
C PRO A 42 21.52 5.91 0.37
N LYS A 43 22.85 5.85 0.37
CA LYS A 43 23.64 4.96 1.24
C LYS A 43 23.42 5.26 2.73
N ILE A 44 23.13 6.52 3.05
CA ILE A 44 22.87 6.99 4.41
C ILE A 44 21.45 7.54 4.43
N PHE A 45 20.59 6.94 5.24
CA PHE A 45 19.23 7.39 5.44
C PHE A 45 18.78 7.13 6.88
N PHE A 46 17.77 7.87 7.30
CA PHE A 46 17.10 7.69 8.59
C PHE A 46 15.62 7.43 8.32
N THR A 47 15.04 6.52 9.09
CA THR A 47 13.61 6.22 9.04
C THR A 47 12.93 6.82 10.27
N TYR A 48 11.82 7.50 10.05
CA TYR A 48 10.99 8.04 11.11
C TYR A 48 9.54 7.67 10.85
N ASP A 49 8.91 7.07 11.84
CA ASP A 49 7.53 6.62 11.73
C ASP A 49 6.58 7.75 12.12
N LEU A 50 5.75 8.16 11.16
CA LEU A 50 4.64 9.07 11.38
C LEU A 50 3.41 8.23 11.65
N ARG A 51 2.98 8.16 12.91
CA ARG A 51 1.85 7.33 13.34
C ARG A 51 0.76 8.17 13.98
N LEU A 52 -0.48 7.76 13.72
CA LEU A 52 -1.65 8.23 14.44
C LEU A 52 -2.01 7.13 15.44
N ASP A 53 -1.46 7.21 16.65
CA ASP A 53 -1.66 6.21 17.69
C ASP A 53 -3.02 6.39 18.38
N ASN A 54 -3.62 5.27 18.82
CA ASN A 54 -4.87 5.23 19.60
C ASN A 54 -6.05 5.96 18.95
N PHE A 55 -6.12 5.98 17.61
CA PHE A 55 -7.27 6.54 16.92
C PHE A 55 -8.47 5.59 16.98
N ALA A 56 -9.49 6.00 17.73
CA ALA A 56 -10.78 5.33 17.72
C ALA A 56 -11.49 5.57 16.39
N VAL A 57 -11.56 4.53 15.55
CA VAL A 57 -12.31 4.58 14.28
C VAL A 57 -13.80 4.77 14.60
N PRO A 58 -14.43 5.87 14.15
CA PRO A 58 -15.85 6.12 14.44
C PRO A 58 -16.78 5.13 13.76
N VAL A 59 -18.03 5.08 14.24
CA VAL A 59 -19.07 4.18 13.69
C VAL A 59 -19.66 4.75 12.39
N GLU A 60 -19.49 6.04 12.13
CA GLU A 60 -19.95 6.66 10.90
C GLU A 60 -19.31 6.01 9.66
N GLU A 61 -20.08 5.89 8.57
CA GLU A 61 -19.67 5.21 7.33
C GLU A 61 -18.38 5.80 6.73
N THR A 62 -18.15 7.11 6.88
CA THR A 62 -16.93 7.76 6.40
C THR A 62 -16.49 8.85 7.36
N LYS A 63 -15.22 8.77 7.78
CA LYS A 63 -14.58 9.81 8.58
C LYS A 63 -13.20 10.15 8.01
N TYR A 64 -12.92 11.45 7.92
CA TYR A 64 -11.58 11.97 7.66
C TYR A 64 -10.96 12.43 8.98
N ALA A 65 -9.70 12.05 9.21
CA ALA A 65 -8.94 12.42 10.39
C ALA A 65 -7.67 13.18 9.98
N CYS A 66 -7.40 14.28 10.67
CA CYS A 66 -6.19 15.07 10.52
C CYS A 66 -5.57 15.24 11.91
N THR A 67 -4.25 15.14 12.00
CA THR A 67 -3.53 15.38 13.26
C THR A 67 -2.22 16.12 12.98
N PHE A 68 -1.69 16.79 14.01
CA PHE A 68 -0.35 17.33 14.00
C PHE A 68 0.61 16.28 14.55
N ILE A 69 1.53 15.80 13.71
CA ILE A 69 2.56 14.82 14.12
C ILE A 69 3.88 15.59 14.32
N PRO A 70 4.50 15.53 15.52
CA PRO A 70 5.78 16.16 15.74
C PRO A 70 6.87 15.45 14.90
N LEU A 71 7.58 16.24 14.12
CA LEU A 71 8.76 15.77 13.38
C LEU A 71 9.97 15.69 14.32
N PRO A 72 10.93 14.79 14.02
CA PRO A 72 12.15 14.70 14.81
C PRO A 72 12.96 15.99 14.68
N MET A 73 13.56 16.43 15.79
CA MET A 73 14.50 17.55 15.74
C MET A 73 15.75 17.15 14.96
N VAL A 74 15.98 17.82 13.84
CA VAL A 74 17.14 17.58 12.96
C VAL A 74 18.09 18.78 13.00
N LYS A 75 19.40 18.50 13.02
CA LYS A 75 20.44 19.55 13.03
C LYS A 75 20.64 20.24 11.68
N GLN A 76 20.13 19.65 10.60
CA GLN A 76 20.25 20.13 9.23
C GLN A 76 19.02 19.74 8.41
N LYS A 77 18.86 20.33 7.23
CA LYS A 77 17.78 20.00 6.29
C LYS A 77 17.97 18.59 5.72
N HIS A 78 16.88 17.82 5.65
CA HIS A 78 16.85 16.48 5.05
C HIS A 78 15.82 16.42 3.90
N HIS A 79 16.03 15.51 2.95
CA HIS A 79 15.11 15.25 1.85
C HIS A 79 14.41 13.91 2.07
N ILE A 80 13.08 13.89 1.97
CA ILE A 80 12.30 12.66 1.99
C ILE A 80 12.40 12.01 0.61
N TYR A 81 13.09 10.88 0.51
CA TYR A 81 13.26 10.15 -0.75
C TYR A 81 12.29 8.97 -0.90
N LYS A 82 11.70 8.50 0.20
CA LYS A 82 10.78 7.35 0.22
C LYS A 82 9.76 7.50 1.35
N VAL A 83 8.51 7.17 1.04
CA VAL A 83 7.41 7.06 2.00
C VAL A 83 6.79 5.68 1.85
N ASN A 84 6.60 4.98 2.97
CA ASN A 84 5.89 3.71 3.01
C ASN A 84 4.60 3.90 3.80
N LEU A 85 3.50 3.32 3.30
CA LEU A 85 2.21 3.35 3.98
C LEU A 85 2.06 2.08 4.80
N GLN A 86 1.69 2.26 6.06
CA GLN A 86 1.33 1.17 6.96
C GLN A 86 -0.04 1.47 7.55
N ALA A 87 -1.01 0.61 7.25
CA ALA A 87 -2.32 0.64 7.87
C ALA A 87 -2.48 -0.64 8.69
N VAL A 88 -2.68 -0.49 10.00
CA VAL A 88 -2.94 -1.60 10.91
C VAL A 88 -4.24 -1.29 11.63
N SER A 89 -5.26 -2.12 11.40
CA SER A 89 -6.46 -2.13 12.23
C SER A 89 -6.31 -3.21 13.29
N LEU A 90 -6.17 -2.82 14.55
CA LEU A 90 -6.36 -3.75 15.67
C LEU A 90 -7.84 -4.06 15.75
N GLY A 91 -8.21 -5.29 15.37
CA GLY A 91 -9.55 -5.82 15.64
C GLY A 91 -9.80 -5.82 17.14
N LYS A 92 -11.07 -5.60 17.52
CA LYS A 92 -11.52 -5.96 18.87
C LYS A 92 -11.36 -7.47 19.10
#